data_AF-A0A498F4Z7-F1
#
_entry.id   AF-A0A498F4Z7-F1
#
_cell.length_a   1.000
_cell.length_b   1.000
_cell.length_c   1.000
_cell.angle_alpha   90.00
_cell.angle_beta   90.00
_cell.angle_gamma   90.00
#
_symmetry.space_group_name_H-M   'P 1'
#
loop_
_entity.id
_entity.type
_entity.pdbx_description
1 polymer ?
#
loop_
_entity_poly.entity_id
_entity_poly.type
_entity_poly.pdbx_seq_one_letter_code
_entity_poly.pdbx_strand_id
1 'polypeptide(L)'
;TTAWVDWLFGAVFAMTAATIVSGAVAGRARLRAYLTYTILIAGVIYPVVVGFTWGGGFLDALGFHDFAGGMIVHGMGGIAGLTAAWIIGPRMNRFKPGGTANVIPGHSITFAVLGTLILAFGWYGFNVGTAAAPLAYADGAVTLGSFAYVGRVALVTTLGMAAGAIGAGG
;
A
#
# COMPACT_ATOMS: atom_id res chain seq x y z
N THR A 1 -26.68 -0.90 -4.85
CA THR A 1 -25.83 -0.52 -3.70
C THR A 1 -24.45 -1.09 -3.94
N THR A 2 -23.37 -0.35 -3.63
CA THR A 2 -21.97 -0.76 -3.86
C THR A 2 -21.27 -1.35 -2.63
N ALA A 3 -22.01 -1.53 -1.52
CA ALA A 3 -21.45 -1.82 -0.20
C ALA A 3 -20.46 -3.00 -0.15
N TRP A 4 -20.68 -4.09 -0.90
CA TRP A 4 -19.76 -5.24 -0.94
C TRP A 4 -18.45 -4.93 -1.66
N VAL A 5 -18.52 -4.07 -2.68
CA VAL A 5 -17.36 -3.57 -3.41
C VAL A 5 -16.57 -2.64 -2.48
N ASP A 6 -17.25 -1.71 -1.81
CA ASP A 6 -16.62 -0.76 -0.88
C ASP A 6 -15.96 -1.48 0.30
N TRP A 7 -16.61 -2.51 0.84
CA TRP A 7 -16.04 -3.39 1.88
C TRP A 7 -14.79 -4.11 1.37
N LEU A 8 -14.85 -4.71 0.17
CA LEU A 8 -13.72 -5.43 -0.40
C LEU A 8 -12.52 -4.51 -0.59
N PHE A 9 -12.71 -3.36 -1.26
CA PHE A 9 -11.66 -2.36 -1.50
C PHE A 9 -11.08 -1.82 -0.20
N GLY A 10 -11.94 -1.46 0.76
CA GLY A 10 -11.52 -1.00 2.08
C GLY A 10 -10.68 -2.07 2.81
N ALA A 11 -11.11 -3.34 2.78
CA ALA A 11 -10.40 -4.43 3.42
C ALA A 11 -9.04 -4.71 2.76
N VAL A 12 -8.97 -4.76 1.42
CA VAL A 12 -7.68 -5.03 0.74
C VAL A 12 -6.68 -3.89 0.94
N PHE A 13 -7.13 -2.63 0.98
CA PHE A 13 -6.24 -1.49 1.23
C PHE A 13 -5.76 -1.46 2.68
N ALA A 14 -6.64 -1.74 3.64
CA ALA A 14 -6.27 -1.91 5.04
C ALA A 14 -5.22 -3.03 5.22
N MET A 15 -5.42 -4.17 4.55
CA MET A 15 -4.47 -5.29 4.56
C MET A 15 -3.13 -4.89 3.95
N THR A 16 -3.12 -4.17 2.82
CA THR A 16 -1.88 -3.64 2.23
C THR A 16 -1.14 -2.73 3.20
N ALA A 17 -1.83 -1.77 3.83
CA ALA A 17 -1.20 -0.88 4.81
C ALA A 17 -0.58 -1.65 5.99
N ALA A 18 -1.30 -2.63 6.54
CA ALA A 18 -0.82 -3.42 7.67
C ALA A 18 0.36 -4.33 7.30
N THR A 19 0.35 -4.92 6.11
CA THR A 19 1.41 -5.83 5.66
C THR A 19 2.73 -5.13 5.34
N ILE A 20 2.73 -3.83 5.03
CA ILE A 20 3.97 -3.03 4.89
C ILE A 20 4.83 -3.13 6.15
N VAL A 21 4.22 -3.13 7.34
CA VAL A 21 4.93 -3.21 8.61
C VAL A 21 5.75 -4.50 8.72
N SER A 22 5.25 -5.61 8.17
CA SER A 22 5.88 -6.93 8.27
C SER A 22 7.33 -6.91 7.78
N GLY A 23 7.61 -6.21 6.68
CA GLY A 23 8.96 -6.09 6.11
C GLY A 23 9.89 -5.28 7.01
N ALA A 24 9.38 -4.21 7.63
CA ALA A 24 10.15 -3.33 8.51
C ALA A 24 10.62 -4.06 9.78
N VAL A 25 9.76 -4.95 10.33
CA VAL A 25 10.00 -5.64 11.60
C VAL A 25 10.48 -7.09 11.44
N ALA A 26 10.61 -7.57 10.19
CA ALA A 26 11.02 -8.93 9.87
C ALA A 26 12.33 -9.35 10.58
N GLY A 27 12.35 -10.59 11.07
CA GLY A 27 13.49 -11.26 11.72
C GLY A 27 13.70 -10.92 13.18
N ARG A 28 12.86 -10.08 13.80
CA ARG A 28 13.02 -9.66 15.20
C ARG A 28 11.74 -9.30 15.96
N ALA A 29 10.60 -9.18 15.26
CA ALA A 29 9.31 -8.98 15.92
C ALA A 29 8.79 -10.27 16.57
N ARG A 30 8.18 -10.16 17.74
CA ARG A 30 7.37 -11.25 18.30
C ARG A 30 6.05 -11.35 17.52
N LEU A 31 5.66 -12.57 17.12
CA LEU A 31 4.43 -12.80 16.34
C LEU A 31 3.19 -12.18 17.00
N ARG A 32 3.04 -12.33 18.32
CA ARG A 32 1.90 -11.75 19.07
C ARG A 32 1.85 -10.23 18.95
N ALA A 33 2.99 -9.55 19.07
CA ALA A 33 3.06 -8.09 18.92
C ALA A 33 2.71 -7.67 17.49
N TYR A 34 3.19 -8.41 16.49
CA TYR A 34 2.86 -8.17 15.09
C TYR A 34 1.35 -8.33 14.83
N LEU A 35 0.73 -9.43 15.29
CA LEU A 35 -0.70 -9.67 15.11
C LEU A 35 -1.56 -8.58 15.80
N THR A 36 -1.23 -8.22 17.04
CA THR A 36 -1.92 -7.12 17.74
C THR A 36 -1.80 -5.81 16.96
N TYR A 37 -0.62 -5.50 16.43
CA TYR A 37 -0.40 -4.28 15.69
C TYR A 37 -1.16 -4.26 14.35
N THR A 38 -1.20 -5.38 13.63
CA THR A 38 -2.01 -5.55 12.41
C THR A 38 -3.49 -5.31 12.68
N ILE A 39 -4.04 -5.86 13.78
CA ILE A 39 -5.44 -5.64 14.17
C ILE A 39 -5.71 -4.16 14.47
N LEU A 40 -4.81 -3.50 15.20
CA LEU A 40 -4.94 -2.08 15.52
C LEU A 40 -4.86 -1.20 14.27
N ILE A 41 -3.98 -1.53 13.31
CA ILE A 41 -3.90 -0.81 12.04
C ILE A 41 -5.21 -0.99 11.26
N ALA A 42 -5.63 -2.23 11.02
CA ALA A 42 -6.78 -2.52 10.17
C ALA A 42 -8.11 -2.08 10.80
N GLY A 43 -8.26 -2.24 12.13
CA GLY A 43 -9.52 -1.98 12.83
C GLY A 43 -9.68 -0.57 13.39
N VAL A 44 -8.59 0.18 13.56
CA VAL A 44 -8.64 1.52 14.20
C VAL A 44 -7.90 2.57 13.39
N ILE A 45 -6.59 2.42 13.17
CA ILE A 45 -5.77 3.48 12.59
C ILE A 45 -6.19 3.76 11.14
N TYR A 46 -6.29 2.72 10.31
CA TYR A 46 -6.67 2.86 8.92
C TYR A 46 -8.10 3.44 8.75
N PRO A 47 -9.14 2.93 9.43
CA PRO A 47 -10.47 3.55 9.39
C PRO A 47 -10.50 5.03 9.79
N VAL A 48 -9.73 5.44 10.81
CA VAL A 48 -9.63 6.86 11.21
C VAL A 48 -8.99 7.70 10.09
N VAL A 49 -7.91 7.22 9.48
CA VAL A 49 -7.26 7.92 8.35
C VAL A 49 -8.20 8.04 7.16
N VAL A 50 -8.93 6.97 6.81
CA VAL A 50 -9.96 6.99 5.78
C VAL A 50 -11.04 8.02 6.12
N GLY A 51 -11.53 8.03 7.37
CA GLY A 51 -12.53 8.99 7.84
C GLY A 51 -12.11 10.45 7.69
N PHE A 52 -10.83 10.78 7.92
CA PHE A 52 -10.31 12.14 7.68
C PHE A 52 -10.10 12.48 6.21
N THR A 53 -10.01 11.49 5.33
CA THR A 53 -9.65 11.64 3.91
C THR A 53 -10.81 11.20 3.02
N TRP A 54 -10.78 10.00 2.44
CA TRP A 54 -11.81 9.48 1.54
C TRP A 54 -13.23 9.44 2.11
N GLY A 55 -13.38 9.50 3.44
CA GLY A 55 -14.67 9.63 4.13
C GLY A 55 -15.28 11.04 4.13
N GLY A 56 -14.63 12.04 3.50
CA GLY A 56 -15.12 13.43 3.46
C GLY A 56 -14.84 14.22 4.74
N GLY A 57 -13.82 13.82 5.50
CA GLY A 57 -13.48 14.44 6.78
C GLY A 57 -12.57 15.65 6.68
N PHE A 58 -11.85 15.92 7.77
CA PHE A 58 -11.07 17.14 7.94
C PHE A 58 -10.05 17.41 6.82
N LEU A 59 -9.28 16.40 6.39
CA LEU A 59 -8.24 16.61 5.37
C LEU A 59 -8.86 16.79 3.98
N ASP A 60 -9.95 16.08 3.69
CA ASP A 60 -10.70 16.27 2.45
C ASP A 60 -11.26 17.71 2.35
N ALA A 61 -11.80 18.24 3.44
CA ALA A 61 -12.25 19.63 3.52
C ALA A 61 -11.13 20.66 3.30
N LEU A 62 -9.86 20.27 3.49
CA LEU A 62 -8.69 21.09 3.19
C LEU A 62 -8.14 20.90 1.77
N GLY A 63 -8.79 20.07 0.94
CA GLY A 63 -8.36 19.79 -0.44
C GLY A 63 -7.28 18.72 -0.55
N PHE A 64 -7.17 17.82 0.44
CA PHE A 64 -6.26 16.67 0.34
C PHE A 64 -6.71 15.70 -0.76
N HIS A 65 -5.79 15.39 -1.68
CA HIS A 65 -6.05 14.44 -2.75
C HIS A 65 -5.09 13.26 -2.67
N ASP A 66 -5.67 12.07 -2.56
CA ASP A 66 -4.95 10.81 -2.69
C ASP A 66 -5.78 9.87 -3.54
N PHE A 67 -5.29 9.56 -4.73
CA PHE A 67 -6.06 8.81 -5.72
C PHE A 67 -6.26 7.35 -5.28
N ALA A 68 -5.16 6.61 -5.10
CA ALA A 68 -5.20 5.17 -4.81
C ALA A 68 -4.57 4.81 -3.45
N GLY A 69 -4.23 5.78 -2.60
CA GLY A 69 -3.70 5.51 -1.26
C GLY A 69 -2.18 5.66 -1.16
N GLY A 70 -1.58 6.56 -1.93
CA GLY A 70 -0.17 6.91 -1.82
C GLY A 70 0.23 7.30 -0.40
N MET A 71 -0.60 8.10 0.28
CA MET A 71 -0.41 8.44 1.69
C MET A 71 -1.34 7.66 2.61
N ILE A 72 -2.60 7.44 2.24
CA ILE A 72 -3.60 6.75 3.07
C ILE A 72 -3.22 5.29 3.32
N VAL A 73 -2.61 4.61 2.34
CA VAL A 73 -2.15 3.21 2.46
C VAL A 73 -0.64 3.15 2.64
N HIS A 74 0.14 3.65 1.68
CA HIS A 74 1.60 3.46 1.68
C HIS A 74 2.32 4.38 2.67
N GLY A 75 2.00 5.67 2.68
CA GLY A 75 2.56 6.63 3.64
C GLY A 75 2.25 6.25 5.08
N MET A 76 0.99 5.96 5.40
CA MET A 76 0.57 5.51 6.72
C MET A 76 1.24 4.19 7.11
N GLY A 77 1.22 3.18 6.25
CA GLY A 77 1.87 1.90 6.50
C GLY A 77 3.39 2.02 6.66
N GLY A 78 4.02 2.94 5.92
CA GLY A 78 5.43 3.27 6.03
C GLY A 78 5.78 3.93 7.37
N ILE A 79 4.99 4.91 7.81
CA ILE A 79 5.15 5.54 9.13
C ILE A 79 4.93 4.51 10.24
N ALA A 80 3.88 3.69 10.15
CA ALA A 80 3.63 2.61 11.09
C ALA A 80 4.80 1.62 11.14
N GLY A 81 5.33 1.22 9.98
CA GLY A 81 6.50 0.36 9.85
C GLY A 81 7.76 0.97 10.46
N LEU A 82 7.99 2.26 10.24
CA LEU A 82 9.11 3.01 10.80
C LEU A 82 9.00 3.10 12.33
N THR A 83 7.84 3.46 12.87
CA THR A 83 7.60 3.53 14.31
C THR A 83 7.80 2.17 14.97
N ALA A 84 7.27 1.10 14.36
CA ALA A 84 7.45 -0.26 14.87
C ALA A 84 8.93 -0.69 14.83
N ALA A 85 9.64 -0.41 13.74
CA ALA A 85 11.06 -0.72 13.61
C ALA A 85 11.92 0.06 14.62
N TRP A 86 11.57 1.32 14.91
CA TRP A 86 12.24 2.15 15.90
C TRP A 86 12.06 1.60 17.32
N ILE A 87 10.83 1.24 17.70
CA ILE A 87 10.51 0.68 19.02
C ILE A 87 11.20 -0.67 19.24
N ILE A 88 11.20 -1.56 18.24
CA ILE A 88 11.83 -2.88 18.35
C ILE A 88 13.37 -2.77 18.33
N GLY A 89 13.90 -1.72 17.73
CA GLY A 89 15.33 -1.51 17.56
C GLY A 89 15.92 -2.24 16.35
N PRO A 90 17.24 -2.11 16.14
CA PRO A 90 17.92 -2.65 14.97
C PRO A 90 18.02 -4.18 14.99
N ARG A 91 18.20 -4.79 13.81
CA ARG A 91 18.57 -6.21 13.70
C ARG A 91 19.93 -6.45 14.36
N MET A 92 20.13 -7.65 14.89
CA MET A 92 21.44 -8.08 15.37
C MET A 92 22.48 -7.92 14.26
N ASN A 93 23.68 -7.46 14.63
CA ASN A 93 24.78 -7.16 13.70
C ASN A 93 24.44 -6.14 12.61
N ARG A 94 23.37 -5.35 12.72
CA ARG A 94 23.06 -4.29 11.75
C ARG A 94 24.09 -3.15 11.78
N PHE A 95 24.62 -2.83 12.95
CA PHE A 95 25.59 -1.77 13.14
C PHE A 95 26.85 -2.30 13.80
N LYS A 96 28.02 -1.91 13.29
CA LYS A 96 29.34 -2.20 13.91
C LYS A 96 29.52 -1.31 15.16
N PRO A 97 30.50 -1.61 16.05
CA PRO A 97 30.80 -0.76 17.20
C PRO A 97 31.06 0.72 16.86
N GLY A 98 31.53 1.04 15.64
CA GLY A 98 31.69 2.40 15.15
C GLY A 98 30.46 3.02 14.47
N GLY A 99 29.27 2.44 14.63
CA GLY A 99 28.00 2.96 14.08
C GLY A 99 27.77 2.72 12.58
N THR A 100 28.79 2.27 11.83
CA THR A 100 28.65 1.97 10.40
C THR A 100 27.70 0.79 10.18
N ALA A 101 26.85 0.88 9.16
CA ALA A 101 25.90 -0.17 8.82
C ALA A 101 26.57 -1.39 8.16
N ASN A 102 26.13 -2.58 8.55
CA ASN A 102 26.43 -3.83 7.86
C ASN A 102 25.33 -4.14 6.84
N VAL A 103 25.76 -4.63 5.67
CA VAL A 103 24.86 -5.22 4.68
C VAL A 103 24.39 -6.57 5.22
N ILE A 104 23.07 -6.75 5.31
CA ILE A 104 22.44 -8.04 5.61
C ILE A 104 21.91 -8.56 4.27
N PRO A 105 22.53 -9.61 3.67
CA PRO A 105 22.12 -10.12 2.37
C PRO A 105 20.66 -10.60 2.37
N GLY A 106 20.02 -10.52 1.21
CA GLY A 106 18.73 -11.16 0.99
C GLY A 106 18.88 -12.68 1.00
N HIS A 107 17.88 -13.37 1.55
CA HIS A 107 17.90 -14.84 1.65
C HIS A 107 17.66 -15.53 0.29
N SER A 108 16.99 -14.86 -0.65
CA SER A 108 16.77 -15.35 -2.02
C SER A 108 16.39 -14.21 -2.96
N ILE A 109 17.20 -14.00 -3.99
CA ILE A 109 16.92 -13.01 -5.05
C ILE A 109 15.74 -13.47 -5.91
N THR A 110 15.62 -14.78 -6.19
CA THR A 110 14.51 -15.33 -6.97
C THR A 110 13.16 -15.05 -6.33
N PHE A 111 13.02 -15.22 -5.01
CA PHE A 111 11.77 -14.90 -4.32
C PHE A 111 11.50 -13.39 -4.27
N ALA A 112 12.54 -12.55 -4.17
CA ALA A 112 12.38 -11.10 -4.23
C ALA A 112 11.86 -10.63 -5.60
N VAL A 113 12.40 -11.20 -6.69
CA VAL A 113 11.95 -10.92 -8.06
C VAL A 113 10.51 -11.42 -8.28
N LEU A 114 10.21 -12.66 -7.87
CA LEU A 114 8.85 -13.20 -7.97
C LEU A 114 7.83 -12.34 -7.21
N GLY A 115 8.15 -11.95 -5.98
CA GLY A 115 7.31 -11.05 -5.18
C GLY A 115 7.10 -9.70 -5.87
N THR A 116 8.17 -9.13 -6.44
CA THR A 116 8.08 -7.88 -7.22
C THR A 116 7.15 -8.01 -8.43
N LEU A 117 7.22 -9.13 -9.17
CA LEU A 117 6.34 -9.37 -10.33
C LEU A 117 4.87 -9.54 -9.91
N ILE A 118 4.60 -10.24 -8.81
CA ILE A 118 3.25 -10.38 -8.25
C ILE A 118 2.70 -9.02 -7.83
N LEU A 119 3.51 -8.20 -7.15
CA LEU A 119 3.13 -6.85 -6.76
C LEU A 119 2.89 -5.96 -7.99
N ALA A 120 3.76 -6.02 -9.00
CA ALA A 120 3.61 -5.24 -10.23
C ALA A 120 2.31 -5.57 -10.96
N PHE A 121 1.96 -6.85 -11.07
CA PHE A 121 0.67 -7.27 -11.61
C PHE A 121 -0.50 -6.80 -10.72
N GLY A 122 -0.42 -7.02 -9.42
CA GLY A 122 -1.44 -6.60 -8.46
C GLY A 122 -1.68 -5.08 -8.43
N TRP A 123 -0.66 -4.28 -8.75
CA TRP A 123 -0.75 -2.83 -8.78
C TRP A 123 -1.70 -2.29 -9.85
N TYR A 124 -1.90 -3.03 -10.95
CA TYR A 124 -2.99 -2.71 -11.88
C TYR A 124 -4.34 -2.85 -11.18
N GLY A 125 -4.58 -3.93 -10.44
CA GLY A 125 -5.80 -4.08 -9.65
C GLY A 125 -5.96 -2.97 -8.60
N PHE A 126 -4.87 -2.55 -7.97
CA PHE A 126 -4.86 -1.48 -6.98
C PHE A 126 -5.23 -0.11 -7.58
N ASN A 127 -4.51 0.34 -8.62
CA ASN A 127 -4.72 1.66 -9.21
C ASN A 127 -5.90 1.68 -10.20
N VAL A 128 -5.97 0.73 -11.13
CA VAL A 128 -7.05 0.66 -12.12
C VAL A 128 -8.36 0.28 -11.47
N GLY A 129 -8.35 -0.61 -10.47
CA GLY A 129 -9.54 -0.93 -9.69
C GLY A 129 -10.12 0.28 -8.95
N THR A 130 -9.26 1.18 -8.45
CA THR A 130 -9.69 2.45 -7.86
C THR A 130 -10.36 3.37 -8.88
N ALA A 131 -9.87 3.41 -10.11
CA ALA A 131 -10.48 4.19 -11.19
C ALA A 131 -11.77 3.58 -11.73
N ALA A 132 -12.01 2.30 -11.51
CA ALA A 132 -13.05 1.57 -12.19
C ALA A 132 -14.43 1.86 -11.56
N ALA A 133 -15.25 2.60 -12.30
CA ALA A 133 -16.69 2.40 -12.32
C ALA A 133 -17.01 1.56 -13.56
N PRO A 134 -16.85 0.22 -13.52
CA PRO A 134 -16.82 -0.60 -14.72
C PRO A 134 -18.15 -0.63 -15.47
N LEU A 135 -19.26 -0.19 -14.86
CA LEU A 135 -20.59 -0.19 -15.46
C LEU A 135 -21.30 1.13 -15.14
N ALA A 136 -21.66 1.88 -16.18
CA ALA A 136 -22.58 2.99 -16.12
C ALA A 136 -23.87 2.59 -16.85
N TYR A 137 -25.02 2.73 -16.19
CA TYR A 137 -26.30 2.54 -16.85
C TYR A 137 -26.67 3.85 -17.54
N ALA A 138 -26.60 3.86 -18.87
CA ALA A 138 -26.97 5.01 -19.71
C ALA A 138 -27.84 4.50 -20.85
N ASP A 139 -28.94 5.21 -21.13
CA ASP A 139 -29.84 4.94 -22.26
C ASP A 139 -30.36 3.49 -22.36
N GLY A 140 -30.68 2.88 -21.22
CA GLY A 140 -31.26 1.54 -21.18
C GLY A 140 -30.26 0.39 -21.33
N ALA A 141 -28.97 0.70 -21.51
CA ALA A 141 -27.90 -0.27 -21.69
C ALA A 141 -26.82 -0.16 -20.61
N VAL A 142 -26.19 -1.28 -20.30
CA VAL A 142 -24.97 -1.32 -19.49
C VAL A 142 -23.82 -0.87 -20.38
N THR A 143 -23.34 0.36 -20.18
CA THR A 143 -22.17 0.91 -20.87
C THR A 143 -20.95 0.80 -19.96
N LEU A 144 -19.76 0.59 -20.54
CA LEU A 144 -18.54 0.65 -19.74
C LEU A 144 -18.19 2.11 -19.46
N GLY A 145 -18.37 2.53 -18.22
CA GLY A 145 -17.98 3.86 -17.76
C GLY A 145 -16.47 4.04 -17.85
N SER A 146 -16.02 5.19 -18.39
CA SER A 146 -14.68 5.73 -18.17
C SER A 146 -13.46 4.95 -18.73
N PHE A 147 -13.59 4.16 -19.81
CA PHE A 147 -12.46 3.42 -20.41
C PHE A 147 -11.21 4.26 -20.70
N ALA A 148 -11.36 5.48 -21.19
CA ALA A 148 -10.23 6.38 -21.45
C ALA A 148 -9.49 6.79 -20.15
N TYR A 149 -10.22 6.96 -19.05
CA TYR A 149 -9.64 7.28 -17.74
C TYR A 149 -8.92 6.04 -17.16
N VAL A 150 -9.57 4.89 -17.18
CA VAL A 150 -8.99 3.59 -16.79
C VAL A 150 -7.72 3.28 -17.59
N GLY A 151 -7.73 3.48 -18.91
CA GLY A 151 -6.56 3.29 -19.77
C GLY A 151 -5.40 4.22 -19.42
N ARG A 152 -5.69 5.49 -19.09
CA ARG A 152 -4.68 6.45 -18.62
C ARG A 152 -4.09 6.01 -17.27
N VAL A 153 -4.92 5.55 -16.34
CA VAL A 153 -4.47 5.06 -15.03
C VAL A 153 -3.57 3.84 -15.18
N ALA A 154 -3.93 2.90 -16.05
CA ALA A 154 -3.10 1.74 -16.37
C ALA A 154 -1.74 2.19 -16.94
N LEU A 155 -1.73 3.09 -17.92
CA LEU A 155 -0.52 3.63 -18.53
C LEU A 155 0.40 4.30 -17.49
N VAL A 156 -0.14 5.20 -16.66
CA VAL A 156 0.64 5.89 -15.63
C VAL A 156 1.16 4.91 -14.57
N THR A 157 0.39 3.86 -14.25
CA THR A 157 0.85 2.78 -13.36
C THR A 157 2.06 2.06 -13.95
N THR A 158 2.02 1.68 -15.23
CA THR A 158 3.16 1.06 -15.93
C THR A 158 4.38 1.97 -15.95
N LEU A 159 4.20 3.24 -16.33
CA LEU A 159 5.28 4.22 -16.42
C LEU A 159 5.92 4.48 -15.06
N GLY A 160 5.11 4.58 -13.99
CA GLY A 160 5.60 4.75 -12.62
C GLY A 160 6.47 3.57 -12.16
N MET A 161 6.03 2.33 -12.43
CA MET A 161 6.83 1.14 -12.13
C MET A 161 8.13 1.10 -12.94
N ALA A 162 8.08 1.39 -14.24
CA ALA A 162 9.25 1.38 -15.10
C ALA A 162 10.29 2.44 -14.67
N ALA A 163 9.83 3.66 -14.41
CA ALA A 163 10.69 4.74 -13.93
C ALA A 163 11.31 4.42 -12.57
N GLY A 164 10.53 3.85 -11.64
CA GLY A 164 11.04 3.41 -10.34
C GLY A 164 12.10 2.31 -10.46
N ALA A 165 11.91 1.33 -11.35
CA ALA A 165 12.88 0.26 -11.60
C ALA A 165 14.20 0.80 -12.19
N ILE A 166 14.12 1.73 -13.15
CA ILE A 166 15.32 2.39 -13.71
C ILE A 166 16.03 3.19 -12.63
N GLY A 167 15.29 3.98 -11.84
CA GLY A 167 15.86 4.80 -10.78
C GLY A 167 16.52 4.00 -9.65
N ALA A 168 16.04 2.77 -9.38
CA ALA A 168 16.64 1.88 -8.39
C ALA A 168 17.84 1.08 -8.92
N GLY A 169 18.02 1.00 -10.24
CA GLY A 169 19.08 0.23 -10.90
C GLY A 169 20.36 1.02 -11.20
N GLY A 170 20.33 2.35 -11.05
CA GLY A 170 21.49 3.25 -11.15
C GLY A 170 22.12 3.52 -9.79
#